data_AF-A0A2W0BJC6-F1
#
_entry.id   AF-A0A2W0BJC6-F1
#
_cell.length_a   1.000
_cell.length_b   1.000
_cell.length_c   1.000
_cell.angle_alpha   90.00
_cell.angle_beta   90.00
_cell.angle_gamma   90.00
#
_symmetry.space_group_name_H-M   'P 1'
#
loop_
_entity.id
_entity.type
_entity.pdbx_description
1 polymer ?
#
loop_
_entity_poly.entity_id
_entity_poly.type
_entity_poly.pdbx_seq_one_letter_code
_entity_poly.pdbx_strand_id
1 'polypeptide(L)'
;MNRKRCFVSLLFSLSFALAQNAPSGPPPAPQNFQPNSALVVEGIPPVPASIAQQADRYTQVRAAAFLDWHPTKREMLINTRFGDVPQVHRVAAPGGARTQLTFFPDRVTSARY
;
A
#
# COMPACT_ATOMS: atom_id res chain seq x y z
N MET A 1 66.28 -13.15 7.42
CA MET A 1 65.76 -13.91 6.27
C MET A 1 64.24 -14.11 6.47
N ASN A 2 63.45 -13.63 5.51
CA ASN A 2 62.06 -14.01 5.15
C ASN A 2 60.90 -13.76 6.14
N ARG A 3 60.12 -12.69 5.96
CA ARG A 3 59.04 -12.48 4.95
C ARG A 3 57.82 -13.38 5.20
N LYS A 4 56.90 -12.94 6.06
CA LYS A 4 55.50 -13.39 6.10
C LYS A 4 54.55 -12.20 6.29
N ARG A 5 54.58 -11.27 5.33
CA ARG A 5 53.57 -10.22 5.11
C ARG A 5 53.16 -10.36 3.65
N CYS A 6 52.01 -10.98 3.33
CA CYS A 6 51.34 -10.91 2.01
C CYS A 6 50.14 -11.88 1.84
N PHE A 7 49.25 -12.04 2.83
CA PHE A 7 48.02 -12.82 2.57
C PHE A 7 46.70 -12.11 2.92
N VAL A 8 46.75 -11.00 3.65
CA VAL A 8 45.54 -10.24 4.02
C VAL A 8 45.15 -9.18 2.96
N SER A 9 45.98 -8.93 1.96
CA SER A 9 45.74 -7.88 0.96
C SER A 9 45.03 -8.32 -0.31
N LEU A 10 44.83 -9.63 -0.57
CA LEU A 10 44.21 -10.07 -1.83
C LEU A 10 42.67 -10.18 -1.78
N LEU A 11 42.10 -10.36 -0.58
CA LEU A 11 40.64 -10.44 -0.38
C LEU A 11 39.97 -9.06 -0.28
N PHE A 12 40.72 -7.99 -0.06
CA PHE A 12 40.18 -6.63 0.02
C PHE A 12 40.07 -5.94 -1.36
N SER A 13 40.84 -6.41 -2.35
CA SER A 13 40.86 -5.82 -3.69
C SER A 13 39.69 -6.26 -4.57
N LEU A 14 39.08 -7.43 -4.30
CA LEU A 14 37.98 -7.96 -5.11
C LEU A 14 36.61 -7.34 -4.76
N SER A 15 36.46 -6.75 -3.58
CA SER A 15 35.21 -6.10 -3.15
C SER A 15 35.05 -4.67 -3.66
N PHE A 16 36.14 -3.98 -4.05
CA PHE A 16 36.05 -2.59 -4.50
C PHE A 16 35.62 -2.45 -5.97
N ALA A 17 35.72 -3.53 -6.77
CA ALA A 17 35.37 -3.50 -8.20
C ALA A 17 33.85 -3.55 -8.47
N LEU A 18 33.02 -3.93 -7.49
CA LEU A 18 31.56 -3.99 -7.64
C LEU A 18 30.83 -2.68 -7.25
N ALA A 19 31.53 -1.70 -6.68
CA ALA A 19 30.90 -0.50 -6.11
C ALA A 19 30.71 0.66 -7.10
N GLN A 20 31.11 0.53 -8.37
CA GLN A 20 31.17 1.67 -9.31
C GLN A 20 30.01 1.79 -10.31
N ASN A 21 29.00 0.90 -10.26
CA ASN A 21 27.81 1.02 -11.10
C ASN A 21 26.74 1.91 -10.43
N ALA A 22 27.09 3.15 -10.13
CA ALA A 22 26.10 4.18 -9.88
C ALA A 22 25.55 4.64 -11.25
N PRO A 23 24.22 4.62 -11.49
CA PRO A 23 23.67 5.15 -12.73
C PRO A 23 23.93 6.66 -12.81
N SER A 24 24.94 7.07 -13.58
CA SER A 24 25.30 8.47 -13.86
C SER A 24 24.42 9.08 -14.96
N GLY A 25 23.14 8.70 -15.00
CA GLY A 25 22.18 9.21 -15.96
C GLY A 25 21.52 10.50 -15.47
N PRO A 26 20.98 11.34 -16.37
CA PRO A 26 20.08 12.42 -15.97
C PRO A 26 18.96 11.87 -15.08
N PRO A 27 18.49 12.61 -14.06
CA PRO A 27 17.34 12.20 -13.29
C PRO A 27 16.18 11.93 -14.26
N PRO A 28 15.42 10.82 -14.07
CA PRO A 28 14.30 10.52 -14.93
C PRO A 28 13.35 11.72 -14.97
N ALA A 29 12.87 12.06 -16.18
CA ALA A 29 11.90 13.12 -16.35
C ALA A 29 10.70 12.89 -15.39
N PRO A 30 10.12 13.96 -14.81
CA PRO A 30 9.00 13.81 -13.90
C PRO A 30 7.89 13.04 -14.62
N GLN A 31 7.54 11.88 -14.07
CA GLN A 31 6.44 11.10 -14.61
C GLN A 31 5.14 11.85 -14.33
N ASN A 32 4.30 11.99 -15.35
CA ASN A 32 3.00 12.62 -15.21
C ASN A 32 1.96 11.57 -14.82
N PHE A 33 1.06 11.93 -13.91
CA PHE A 33 -0.10 11.14 -13.57
C PHE A 33 -0.99 10.94 -14.81
N GLN A 34 -1.34 9.69 -15.08
CA GLN A 34 -2.25 9.32 -16.14
C GLN A 34 -3.60 8.97 -15.50
N PRO A 35 -4.67 9.74 -15.77
CA PRO A 35 -6.02 9.40 -15.34
C PRO A 35 -6.46 8.03 -15.88
N ASN A 36 -7.48 7.45 -15.25
CA ASN A 36 -8.02 6.17 -15.72
C ASN A 36 -8.58 6.29 -17.15
N SER A 37 -8.67 5.17 -17.86
CA SER A 37 -9.15 5.14 -19.25
C SER A 37 -10.63 5.48 -19.43
N ALA A 38 -11.40 5.56 -18.34
CA ALA A 38 -12.80 5.97 -18.36
C ALA A 38 -12.97 7.50 -18.36
N LEU A 39 -11.87 8.26 -18.24
CA LEU A 39 -11.88 9.72 -18.23
C LEU A 39 -11.30 10.26 -19.55
N VAL A 40 -12.07 11.11 -20.23
CA VAL A 40 -11.57 11.94 -21.34
C VAL A 40 -11.05 13.24 -20.75
N VAL A 41 -9.78 13.55 -20.98
CA VAL A 41 -9.10 14.71 -20.39
C VAL A 41 -8.78 15.69 -21.50
N GLU A 42 -9.36 16.88 -21.44
CA GLU A 42 -9.12 17.97 -22.40
C GLU A 42 -8.81 19.26 -21.64
N GLY A 43 -7.80 20.01 -22.11
CA GLY A 43 -7.45 21.31 -21.54
C GLY A 43 -6.81 21.29 -20.14
N ILE A 44 -6.48 20.12 -19.58
CA ILE A 44 -5.84 20.00 -18.26
C ILE A 44 -4.30 19.94 -18.44
N PRO A 45 -3.52 20.77 -17.74
CA PRO A 45 -2.06 20.68 -17.78
C PRO A 45 -1.58 19.35 -17.16
N PRO A 46 -0.42 18.84 -17.58
CA PRO A 46 0.14 17.61 -17.03
C PRO A 46 0.35 17.73 -15.51
N VAL A 47 -0.22 16.78 -14.76
CA VAL A 47 -0.08 16.71 -13.30
C VAL A 47 1.13 15.82 -12.96
N PRO A 48 2.11 16.28 -12.18
CA PRO A 48 3.21 15.44 -11.73
C PRO A 48 2.72 14.26 -10.87
N ALA A 49 3.25 13.07 -11.09
CA ALA A 49 2.90 11.86 -10.35
C ALA A 49 3.18 11.97 -8.83
N SER A 50 4.13 12.82 -8.44
CA SER A 50 4.44 13.09 -7.03
C SER A 50 3.24 13.66 -6.26
N ILE A 51 2.39 14.47 -6.91
CA ILE A 51 1.18 15.02 -6.29
C ILE A 51 0.16 13.93 -6.03
N ALA A 52 -0.07 13.05 -7.02
CA ALA A 52 -0.98 11.91 -6.87
C ALA A 52 -0.52 10.97 -5.74
N GLN A 53 0.78 10.67 -5.67
CA GLN A 53 1.36 9.85 -4.60
C GLN A 53 1.21 10.49 -3.22
N GLN A 54 1.33 11.82 -3.12
CA GLN A 54 1.12 12.52 -1.85
C GLN A 54 -0.37 12.52 -1.44
N ALA A 55 -1.27 12.59 -2.42
CA ALA A 55 -2.71 12.57 -2.22
C ALA A 55 -3.21 11.21 -1.69
N ASP A 56 -2.55 10.10 -2.03
CA ASP A 56 -2.93 8.75 -1.57
C ASP A 56 -3.08 8.64 -0.05
N ARG A 57 -2.28 9.38 0.73
CA ARG A 57 -2.40 9.40 2.19
C ARG A 57 -3.75 9.90 2.69
N TYR A 58 -4.44 10.71 1.89
CA TYR A 58 -5.73 11.30 2.22
C TYR A 58 -6.89 10.59 1.53
N THR A 59 -6.68 10.06 0.32
CA THR A 59 -7.73 9.39 -0.46
C THR A 59 -7.89 7.92 -0.08
N GLN A 60 -6.84 7.28 0.44
CA GLN A 60 -6.85 5.86 0.83
C GLN A 60 -7.15 5.62 2.32
N VAL A 61 -7.86 6.56 2.95
CA VAL A 61 -8.30 6.40 4.35
C VAL A 61 -9.39 5.34 4.40
N ARG A 62 -9.13 4.26 5.15
CA ARG A 62 -10.12 3.21 5.41
C ARG A 62 -10.78 3.44 6.75
N ALA A 63 -12.10 3.59 6.75
CA ALA A 63 -12.92 3.67 7.94
C ALA A 63 -13.77 2.42 8.11
N ALA A 64 -14.17 2.16 9.36
CA ALA A 64 -15.17 1.17 9.69
C ALA A 64 -16.31 1.85 10.46
N ALA A 65 -17.55 1.53 10.08
CA ALA A 65 -18.74 1.98 10.80
C ALA A 65 -19.29 0.82 11.64
N PHE A 66 -19.66 1.10 12.88
CA PHE A 66 -20.38 0.15 13.73
C PHE A 66 -21.78 -0.11 13.16
N LEU A 67 -22.23 -1.37 13.20
CA LEU A 67 -23.58 -1.75 12.78
C LEU A 67 -24.40 -2.28 13.97
N ASP A 68 -23.92 -3.33 14.64
CA ASP A 68 -24.66 -3.96 15.75
C ASP A 68 -23.76 -4.80 16.67
N TRP A 69 -24.21 -5.01 17.90
CA TRP A 69 -23.61 -5.94 18.86
C TRP A 69 -24.35 -7.27 18.86
N HIS A 70 -23.62 -8.37 18.98
CA HIS A 70 -24.26 -9.67 19.18
C HIS A 70 -24.98 -9.67 20.54
N PRO A 71 -26.23 -10.16 20.64
CA PRO A 71 -27.02 -10.06 21.88
C PRO A 71 -26.41 -10.79 23.09
N THR A 72 -25.71 -11.91 22.86
CA THR A 72 -25.12 -12.75 23.93
C THR A 72 -23.61 -12.93 23.86
N LYS A 73 -22.98 -12.66 22.71
CA LYS A 73 -21.54 -12.87 22.50
C LYS A 73 -20.82 -11.53 22.41
N ARG A 74 -19.52 -11.51 22.74
CA ARG A 74 -18.68 -10.31 22.62
C ARG A 74 -18.20 -10.09 21.17
N GLU A 75 -19.13 -10.05 20.23
CA GLU A 75 -18.87 -9.88 18.81
C GLU A 75 -19.66 -8.68 18.29
N MET A 76 -19.16 -8.01 17.26
CA MET A 76 -19.87 -6.92 16.59
C MET A 76 -19.87 -7.07 15.07
N LEU A 77 -20.89 -6.50 14.44
CA LEU A 77 -20.93 -6.25 13.01
C LEU A 77 -20.39 -4.84 12.73
N ILE A 78 -19.58 -4.74 11.69
CA ILE A 78 -19.08 -3.48 11.15
C ILE A 78 -19.28 -3.42 9.65
N ASN A 79 -19.36 -2.21 9.11
CA ASN A 79 -19.29 -1.94 7.68
C ASN A 79 -17.92 -1.35 7.35
N THR A 80 -17.17 -1.97 6.43
CA THR A 80 -15.85 -1.49 6.05
C THR A 80 -15.50 -1.92 4.62
N ARG A 81 -14.66 -1.12 3.95
CA ARG A 81 -14.20 -1.37 2.58
C ARG A 81 -12.86 -2.11 2.59
N PHE A 82 -12.87 -3.38 2.18
CA PHE A 82 -11.65 -4.15 1.86
C PHE A 82 -11.42 -4.31 0.34
N GLY A 83 -12.48 -4.21 -0.47
CA GLY A 83 -12.43 -4.20 -1.94
C GLY A 83 -12.97 -2.88 -2.51
N ASP A 84 -13.87 -2.94 -3.49
CA ASP A 84 -14.42 -1.75 -4.14
C ASP A 84 -15.53 -1.08 -3.32
N VAL A 85 -16.40 -1.89 -2.70
CA VAL A 85 -17.55 -1.40 -1.93
C VAL A 85 -17.48 -1.79 -0.45
N PRO A 86 -18.09 -1.01 0.45
CA PRO A 86 -18.26 -1.39 1.85
C PRO A 86 -19.15 -2.63 2.00
N GLN A 87 -18.65 -3.63 2.74
CA GLN A 87 -19.32 -4.89 3.01
C GLN A 87 -19.42 -5.14 4.52
N VAL A 88 -20.33 -6.02 4.92
CA VAL A 88 -20.52 -6.40 6.33
C VAL A 88 -19.40 -7.34 6.76
N HIS A 89 -18.77 -7.01 7.88
CA HIS A 89 -17.76 -7.84 8.51
C HIS A 89 -18.13 -8.09 9.96
N ARG A 90 -17.76 -9.27 10.46
CA ARG A 90 -17.83 -9.61 11.88
C ARG A 90 -16.47 -9.41 12.54
N VAL A 91 -16.46 -8.85 13.75
CA VAL A 91 -15.30 -8.78 14.63
C VAL A 91 -15.60 -9.59 15.89
N ALA A 92 -14.90 -10.70 16.07
CA ALA A 92 -15.20 -11.64 17.15
C ALA A 92 -14.61 -11.25 18.52
N ALA A 93 -13.61 -10.37 18.54
CA ALA A 93 -12.98 -9.87 19.76
C ALA A 93 -12.28 -8.53 19.48
N PRO A 94 -12.05 -7.68 20.50
CA PRO A 94 -11.24 -6.47 20.34
C PRO A 94 -9.85 -6.79 19.80
N GLY A 95 -9.40 -6.05 18.79
CA GLY A 95 -8.13 -6.31 18.10
C GLY A 95 -8.11 -7.59 17.24
N GLY A 96 -9.21 -8.34 17.19
CA GLY A 96 -9.34 -9.55 16.40
C GLY A 96 -9.42 -9.31 14.90
N ALA A 97 -9.22 -10.39 14.14
CA ALA A 97 -9.41 -10.37 12.69
C ALA A 97 -10.88 -10.14 12.33
N ARG A 98 -11.09 -9.47 11.19
CA ARG A 98 -12.42 -9.19 10.63
C ARG A 98 -12.76 -10.30 9.64
N THR A 99 -13.97 -10.88 9.75
CA THR A 99 -14.47 -11.88 8.80
C THR A 99 -15.55 -11.26 7.94
N GLN A 100 -15.34 -11.16 6.63
CA GLN A 100 -16.35 -10.64 5.69
C GLN A 100 -17.52 -11.63 5.56
N LEU A 101 -18.74 -11.13 5.68
CA LEU A 101 -19.98 -11.92 5.63
C LEU A 101 -20.73 -11.74 4.30
N THR A 102 -20.56 -10.60 3.64
CA THR A 102 -21.26 -10.26 2.39
C THR A 102 -20.29 -10.03 1.23
N PHE A 103 -20.66 -10.44 0.02
CA PHE A 103 -19.79 -10.44 -1.17
C PHE A 103 -20.51 -9.89 -2.41
N PHE A 104 -21.31 -8.86 -2.22
CA PHE A 104 -22.10 -8.27 -3.29
C PHE A 104 -21.27 -7.27 -4.13
N PRO A 105 -21.63 -7.06 -5.41
CA PRO A 105 -21.06 -5.98 -6.20
C PRO A 105 -21.44 -4.60 -5.63
N ASP A 106 -22.63 -4.51 -5.04
CA ASP A 106 -23.14 -3.27 -4.44
C ASP A 106 -22.87 -3.20 -2.93
N ARG A 107 -22.87 -1.97 -2.42
CA ARG A 107 -22.63 -1.71 -0.99
C ARG A 107 -23.78 -2.19 -0.11
N VAL A 108 -23.44 -2.71 1.06
CA VAL A 108 -24.42 -2.96 2.12
C VAL A 108 -24.45 -1.77 3.07
N THR A 109 -25.64 -1.25 3.39
CA THR A 109 -25.82 -0.05 4.22
C THR A 109 -26.10 -0.38 5.70
N SER A 110 -26.79 -1.48 5.98
CA SER A 110 -27.18 -1.88 7.35
C SER A 110 -27.15 -3.39 7.54
N ALA A 111 -26.88 -3.83 8.76
CA ALA A 111 -27.05 -5.21 9.22
C ALA A 111 -27.33 -5.23 10.73
N ARG A 112 -27.99 -6.29 11.19
CA ARG A 112 -28.30 -6.55 12.60
C ARG A 112 -28.15 -8.06 12.87
N TYR A 113 -27.84 -8.43 14.10
CA TYR A 113 -27.95 -9.83 14.56
C TYR A 113 -29.41 -10.31 14.67
#